data_AF-A0A7W0Z912-F1
#
_entry.id   AF-A0A7W0Z912-F1
#
_cell.length_a   1.000
_cell.length_b   1.000
_cell.length_c   1.000
_cell.angle_alpha   90.00
_cell.angle_beta   90.00
_cell.angle_gamma   90.00
#
_symmetry.space_group_name_H-M   'P 1'
#
loop_
_entity.id
_entity.type
_entity.pdbx_description
1 polymer ?
#
loop_
_entity_poly.entity_id
_entity_poly.type
_entity_poly.pdbx_seq_one_letter_code
_entity_poly.pdbx_strand_id
1 'polypeptide(L)'
;MDCADRIAVLTTERTLEPVRGLARPDAPGGVTVRALVATCRLDVTIHKLRPRDSDRSPAYGWEVHELEADGASKPDGLDLHSPPSAGDADPEDAYWSALEAARAAVDSIRGHARQA
;
A
#
# COMPACT_ATOMS: atom_id res chain seq x y z
N MET A 1 12.07 -1.64 -24.32
CA MET A 1 11.82 -2.26 -23.01
C MET A 1 13.10 -2.94 -22.61
N ASP A 2 13.79 -2.36 -21.64
CA ASP A 2 15.06 -2.86 -21.16
C ASP A 2 14.86 -4.02 -20.16
N CYS A 3 15.94 -4.67 -19.74
CA CYS A 3 15.86 -5.76 -18.76
C CYS A 3 15.40 -5.26 -17.39
N ALA A 4 15.63 -3.99 -17.05
CA ALA A 4 15.25 -3.41 -15.75
C ALA A 4 13.74 -3.17 -15.68
N ASP A 5 13.13 -2.67 -16.75
CA ASP A 5 11.69 -2.50 -16.93
C ASP A 5 10.96 -3.83 -16.77
N ARG A 6 11.49 -4.91 -17.36
CA ARG A 6 10.88 -6.24 -17.22
C ARG A 6 10.93 -6.76 -15.79
N ILE A 7 12.04 -6.55 -15.08
CA ILE A 7 12.16 -6.94 -13.68
C ILE A 7 11.21 -6.10 -12.83
N ALA A 8 11.15 -4.79 -13.04
CA ALA A 8 10.25 -3.90 -12.32
C ALA A 8 8.77 -4.31 -12.52
N VAL A 9 8.35 -4.56 -13.76
CA VAL A 9 6.98 -5.02 -14.08
C VAL A 9 6.68 -6.35 -13.40
N LEU A 10 7.55 -7.35 -13.53
CA LEU A 10 7.34 -8.67 -12.91
C LEU A 10 7.31 -8.61 -11.38
N THR A 11 8.13 -7.75 -10.78
CA THR A 11 8.11 -7.52 -9.34
C THR A 11 6.80 -6.86 -8.91
N THR A 12 6.31 -5.86 -9.62
CA THR A 12 5.02 -5.23 -9.34
C THR A 12 3.85 -6.18 -9.51
N GLU A 13 3.81 -6.97 -10.59
CA GLU A 13 2.74 -7.95 -10.82
C GLU A 13 2.68 -9.01 -9.70
N ARG A 14 3.84 -9.47 -9.23
CA ARG A 14 3.93 -10.44 -8.13
C ARG A 14 3.54 -9.83 -6.78
N THR A 15 3.79 -8.54 -6.58
CA THR A 15 3.36 -7.79 -5.39
C THR A 15 1.85 -7.56 -5.39
N LEU A 16 1.23 -7.39 -6.56
CA LEU A 16 -0.22 -7.15 -6.68
C LEU A 16 -1.07 -8.41 -6.61
N GLU A 17 -0.54 -9.58 -6.98
CA GLU A 17 -1.27 -10.87 -6.89
C GLU A 17 -1.94 -11.09 -5.52
N PRO A 18 -1.26 -10.94 -4.36
CA PRO A 18 -1.90 -11.07 -3.06
C PRO A 18 -2.94 -9.98 -2.75
N VAL A 19 -2.73 -8.75 -3.27
CA VAL A 19 -3.69 -7.64 -3.13
C VAL A 19 -4.98 -7.94 -3.90
N ARG A 20 -4.87 -8.37 -5.15
CA ARG A 20 -6.00 -8.80 -5.99
C ARG A 20 -6.74 -10.00 -5.38
N GLY A 21 -5.99 -10.91 -4.75
CA GLY A 21 -6.55 -12.05 -4.00
C GLY A 21 -7.48 -11.62 -2.87
N LEU A 22 -7.28 -10.44 -2.28
CA LEU A 22 -8.11 -9.90 -1.19
C LEU A 22 -9.55 -9.62 -1.61
N ALA A 23 -9.83 -9.49 -2.92
CA ALA A 23 -11.20 -9.35 -3.43
C ALA A 23 -12.05 -10.59 -3.11
N ARG A 24 -11.45 -11.78 -3.02
CA ARG A 24 -12.17 -13.05 -2.86
C ARG A 24 -12.98 -13.11 -1.56
N PRO A 25 -14.19 -13.70 -1.55
CA PRO A 25 -15.05 -13.75 -0.36
C PRO A 25 -14.39 -14.44 0.85
N ASP A 26 -13.53 -15.42 0.60
CA ASP A 26 -12.81 -16.24 1.58
C ASP A 26 -11.44 -15.69 1.97
N ALA A 27 -10.97 -14.62 1.32
CA ALA A 27 -9.67 -14.00 1.60
C ALA A 27 -9.56 -13.45 3.03
N PRO A 28 -8.36 -13.37 3.61
CA PRO A 28 -8.15 -12.83 4.96
C PRO A 28 -8.66 -11.38 5.10
N GLY A 29 -8.73 -10.90 6.35
CA GLY A 29 -9.16 -9.53 6.67
C GLY A 29 -8.18 -8.44 6.24
N GLY A 30 -6.99 -8.81 5.77
CA GLY A 30 -6.02 -7.89 5.19
C GLY A 30 -4.80 -8.61 4.62
N VAL A 31 -3.97 -7.87 3.91
CA VAL A 31 -2.73 -8.37 3.31
C VAL A 31 -1.66 -7.29 3.32
N THR A 32 -0.43 -7.67 3.68
CA THR A 32 0.72 -6.76 3.69
C THR A 32 1.67 -7.09 2.56
N VAL A 33 2.08 -6.07 1.82
CA VAL A 33 3.02 -6.17 0.71
C VAL A 33 4.12 -5.13 0.85
N ARG A 34 5.32 -5.47 0.39
CA ARG A 34 6.45 -4.55 0.42
C ARG A 34 6.49 -3.70 -0.83
N ALA A 35 6.70 -2.40 -0.65
CA ALA A 35 6.88 -1.44 -1.73
C ALA A 35 8.15 -0.61 -1.54
N LEU A 36 8.64 -0.04 -2.63
CA LEU A 36 9.75 0.90 -2.63
C LEU A 36 9.28 2.20 -3.28
N VAL A 37 9.21 3.28 -2.51
CA VAL A 37 8.79 4.60 -2.98
C VAL A 37 9.92 5.58 -2.77
N ALA A 38 10.48 6.09 -3.87
CA ALA A 38 11.54 7.09 -3.85
C ALA A 38 12.71 6.74 -2.90
N THR A 39 13.16 5.48 -2.86
CA THR A 39 14.18 4.88 -1.96
C THR A 39 13.72 4.54 -0.53
N CYS A 40 12.50 4.86 -0.14
CA CYS A 40 11.92 4.43 1.14
C CYS A 40 11.30 3.04 0.98
N ARG A 41 11.66 2.11 1.87
CA ARG A 41 11.05 0.78 1.95
C ARG A 41 9.80 0.87 2.81
N LEU A 42 8.70 0.34 2.32
CA LEU A 42 7.41 0.44 2.96
C LEU A 42 6.79 -0.94 3.11
N ASP A 43 6.15 -1.21 4.23
CA ASP A 43 5.09 -2.20 4.33
C ASP A 43 3.75 -1.50 4.07
N VAL A 44 3.01 -1.99 3.08
CA VAL A 44 1.68 -1.50 2.72
C VAL A 44 0.68 -2.59 3.06
N THR A 45 -0.17 -2.34 4.04
CA THR A 45 -1.23 -3.25 4.46
C THR A 45 -2.56 -2.78 3.90
N ILE A 46 -3.25 -3.65 3.16
CA ILE A 46 -4.62 -3.41 2.70
C ILE A 46 -5.56 -4.17 3.62
N HIS A 47 -6.54 -3.49 4.20
CA HIS A 47 -7.54 -4.05 5.08
C HIS A 47 -8.85 -4.24 4.32
N LYS A 48 -9.50 -5.37 4.54
CA LYS A 48 -10.83 -5.69 4.02
C LYS A 48 -11.84 -5.63 5.15
N LEU A 49 -12.73 -4.65 5.09
CA LEU A 49 -13.90 -4.59 5.97
C LEU A 49 -15.08 -5.27 5.28
N ARG A 50 -15.52 -6.41 5.83
CA ARG A 50 -16.75 -7.06 5.37
C ARG A 50 -17.95 -6.41 6.07
N PRO A 51 -18.92 -5.88 5.31
CA PRO A 51 -20.16 -5.40 5.90
C PRO A 51 -20.92 -6.55 6.56
N ARG A 52 -21.71 -6.23 7.60
CA ARG A 52 -22.61 -7.20 8.23
C ARG A 52 -23.72 -7.68 7.30
N ASP A 53 -24.06 -6.84 6.32
CA ASP A 53 -25.05 -7.14 5.29
C ASP A 53 -24.35 -7.83 4.10
N SER A 54 -24.83 -9.01 3.74
CA SER A 54 -24.29 -9.83 2.65
C SER A 54 -24.48 -9.21 1.25
N ASP A 55 -25.40 -8.25 1.10
CA ASP A 55 -25.67 -7.59 -0.19
C ASP A 55 -24.77 -6.39 -0.46
N ARG A 56 -23.91 -6.00 0.49
CA ARG A 56 -23.04 -4.85 0.35
C ARG A 56 -21.62 -5.28 -0.02
N SER A 57 -21.04 -4.60 -1.02
CA SER A 57 -19.63 -4.80 -1.38
C SER A 57 -18.70 -4.53 -0.18
N PRO A 58 -17.58 -5.26 -0.06
CA PRO A 58 -16.56 -4.95 0.92
C PRO A 58 -16.00 -3.54 0.71
N ALA A 59 -15.61 -2.89 1.80
CA ALA A 59 -14.86 -1.65 1.76
C ALA A 59 -13.40 -1.93 2.11
N TYR A 60 -12.48 -1.25 1.43
CA TYR A 60 -11.05 -1.41 1.65
C TYR A 60 -10.47 -0.16 2.29
N GLY A 61 -9.52 -0.37 3.19
CA GLY A 61 -8.69 0.68 3.80
C GLY A 61 -7.23 0.25 3.72
N TRP A 62 -6.32 1.13 4.15
CA TRP A 62 -4.89 0.84 4.05
C TRP A 62 -4.08 1.46 5.17
N GLU A 63 -2.92 0.86 5.45
CA GLU A 63 -1.90 1.35 6.37
C GLU A 63 -0.53 1.27 5.66
N VAL A 64 0.33 2.25 5.87
CA VAL A 64 1.68 2.31 5.33
C VAL A 64 2.66 2.62 6.44
N HIS A 65 3.65 1.75 6.60
CA HIS A 65 4.75 1.93 7.55
C HIS A 65 6.08 1.95 6.81
N GLU A 66 6.93 2.93 7.11
CA GLU A 66 8.31 2.93 6.66
C GLU A 66 9.15 1.92 7.43
N LEU A 67 10.04 1.24 6.71
CA LEU A 67 10.91 0.22 7.24
C LEU A 67 12.38 0.64 7.19
N GLU A 68 13.13 0.15 8.16
CA GLU A 68 14.59 0.16 8.18
C GLU A 68 15.20 -0.84 7.17
N ALA A 69 16.51 -0.78 7.01
CA ALA A 69 17.24 -1.64 6.08
C ALA A 69 17.17 -3.14 6.42
N ASP A 70 16.96 -3.47 7.69
CA ASP A 70 16.78 -4.83 8.21
C ASP A 70 15.31 -5.31 8.11
N GLY A 71 14.39 -4.42 7.73
CA GLY A 71 12.96 -4.70 7.61
C GLY A 71 12.15 -4.46 8.88
N ALA A 72 12.74 -3.89 9.94
CA ALA A 72 12.00 -3.43 11.11
C ALA A 72 11.23 -2.14 10.83
N SER A 73 10.13 -1.90 11.54
CA SER A 73 9.43 -0.61 11.49
C SER A 73 10.34 0.52 11.96
N LYS A 74 10.35 1.62 11.21
CA LYS A 74 11.13 2.81 11.53
C LYS A 74 10.36 3.70 12.52
N PRO A 75 10.88 3.98 13.74
CA PRO A 75 10.14 4.65 14.80
C PRO A 75 9.64 6.06 14.46
N ASP A 76 10.43 6.84 13.71
CA ASP A 76 10.08 8.19 13.22
C ASP A 76 9.87 8.19 11.70
N GLY A 77 9.50 7.04 11.14
CA GLY A 77 9.25 6.85 9.73
C GLY A 77 7.84 7.29 9.33
N LEU A 78 7.52 7.11 8.05
CA LEU A 78 6.14 7.26 7.60
C LEU A 78 5.22 6.28 8.33
N ASP A 79 4.14 6.82 8.87
CA ASP A 79 3.01 6.09 9.43
C ASP A 79 1.73 6.74 8.92
N LEU A 80 1.15 6.15 7.88
CA LEU A 80 -0.03 6.68 7.19
C LEU A 80 -1.13 5.63 7.23
N HIS A 81 -2.37 6.07 7.42
CA HIS A 81 -3.52 5.18 7.40
C HIS A 81 -4.72 5.85 6.73
N SER A 82 -5.52 5.03 6.06
CA SER A 82 -6.83 5.40 5.54
C SER A 82 -7.87 4.41 6.03
N PRO A 83 -8.95 4.88 6.68
CA PRO A 83 -10.04 4.01 7.10
C PRO A 83 -10.75 3.41 5.89
N PRO A 84 -11.42 2.25 6.04
CA PRO A 84 -12.17 1.65 4.95
C PRO A 84 -13.21 2.61 4.37
N SER A 85 -13.11 2.87 3.07
CA SER A 85 -13.92 3.88 2.39
C SER A 85 -14.72 3.26 1.24
N ALA A 86 -15.83 3.91 0.86
CA ALA A 86 -16.59 3.51 -0.33
C ALA A 86 -15.87 3.89 -1.64
N GLY A 87 -14.86 4.76 -1.58
CA GLY A 87 -14.02 5.13 -2.72
C GLY A 87 -13.02 4.04 -3.09
N ASP A 88 -12.63 3.23 -2.12
CA ASP A 88 -11.75 2.07 -2.29
C ASP A 88 -12.61 0.80 -2.32
N ALA A 89 -13.44 0.66 -3.36
CA ALA A 89 -14.31 -0.50 -3.53
C ALA A 89 -13.56 -1.76 -4.01
N ASP A 90 -12.30 -1.59 -4.42
CA ASP A 90 -11.38 -2.64 -4.87
C ASP A 90 -10.07 -2.57 -4.06
N PRO A 91 -9.46 -3.72 -3.70
CA PRO A 91 -8.21 -3.73 -2.93
C PRO A 91 -7.02 -3.15 -3.72
N GLU A 92 -7.03 -3.20 -5.05
CA GLU A 92 -5.98 -2.61 -5.88
C GLU A 92 -6.09 -1.08 -5.88
N ASP A 93 -7.30 -0.52 -5.90
CA ASP A 93 -7.52 0.93 -5.74
C ASP A 93 -6.99 1.42 -4.38
N ALA A 94 -7.28 0.68 -3.31
CA ALA A 94 -6.73 0.97 -1.99
C ALA A 94 -5.19 0.95 -1.97
N TYR A 95 -4.58 0.01 -2.69
CA TYR A 95 -3.12 -0.09 -2.82
C TYR A 95 -2.51 1.08 -3.57
N TRP A 96 -3.08 1.48 -4.71
CA TRP A 96 -2.60 2.64 -5.46
C TRP A 96 -2.80 3.93 -4.66
N SER A 97 -3.94 4.08 -3.97
CA SER A 97 -4.23 5.18 -3.04
C SER A 97 -3.15 5.29 -1.94
N ALA A 98 -2.77 4.16 -1.34
CA ALA A 98 -1.69 4.09 -0.34
C ALA A 98 -0.33 4.54 -0.91
N LEU A 99 0.03 4.09 -2.12
CA LEU A 99 1.29 4.47 -2.75
C LEU A 99 1.35 5.95 -3.13
N GLU A 100 0.26 6.51 -3.64
CA GLU A 100 0.17 7.94 -3.96
C GLU A 100 0.28 8.79 -2.68
N ALA A 101 -0.39 8.40 -1.60
CA ALA A 101 -0.27 9.06 -0.30
C ALA A 101 1.17 8.99 0.25
N ALA A 102 1.80 7.81 0.18
CA ALA A 102 3.18 7.63 0.60
C ALA A 102 4.14 8.48 -0.24
N ARG A 103 3.94 8.54 -1.56
CA ARG A 103 4.77 9.35 -2.46
C ARG A 103 4.66 10.83 -2.14
N ALA A 104 3.45 11.34 -1.97
CA ALA A 104 3.20 12.72 -1.58
C ALA A 104 3.86 13.08 -0.24
N ALA A 105 3.79 12.17 0.74
CA ALA A 105 4.42 12.37 2.04
C ALA A 105 5.95 12.40 1.96
N VAL A 106 6.58 11.46 1.23
CA VAL A 106 8.03 11.46 1.00
C VAL A 106 8.48 12.75 0.31
N ASP A 107 7.75 13.18 -0.72
CA ASP A 107 8.09 14.39 -1.48
C ASP A 107 7.94 15.65 -0.61
N SER A 108 6.95 15.69 0.29
CA SER A 108 6.78 16.78 1.28
C SER A 108 7.95 16.86 2.28
N ILE A 109 8.36 15.73 2.86
CA ILE A 109 9.50 15.65 3.80
C ILE A 109 10.79 16.11 3.12
N ARG A 110 11.03 15.68 1.89
CA ARG A 110 12.23 16.05 1.12
C ARG A 110 12.20 17.49 0.62
N GLY A 111 11.01 18.01 0.29
CA GLY A 111 10.81 19.41 -0.06
C GLY A 111 11.19 20.34 1.10
N HIS A 112 10.76 20.00 2.32
CA HIS A 112 11.14 20.74 3.53
C HIS A 112 12.66 20.71 3.79
N ALA A 113 13.30 19.56 3.63
CA ALA A 113 14.75 19.42 3.87
C ALA A 113 15.64 20.22 2.90
N ARG A 114 15.12 20.66 1.74
CA ARG A 114 15.87 21.47 0.76
C ARG A 114 15.77 22.98 0.97
N GLN A 115 14.91 23.45 1.87
CA GLN A 115 14.67 24.87 2.13
C GLN A 115 15.29 25.37 3.45
N ALA A 116 15.91 24.48 4.24
CA ALA A 116 16.64 24.78 5.47
C ALA A 116 18.16 24.78 5.22
#